data_AF-A0A7X8R2E9-F1
#
_entry.id   AF-A0A7X8R2E9-F1
#
_cell.length_a   1.000
_cell.length_b   1.000
_cell.length_c   1.000
_cell.angle_alpha   90.00
_cell.angle_beta   90.00
_cell.angle_gamma   90.00
#
_symmetry.space_group_name_H-M   'P 1'
#
loop_
_entity.id
_entity.type
_entity.pdbx_description
1 polymer ?
#
loop_
_entity_poly.entity_id
_entity_poly.type
_entity_poly.pdbx_seq_one_letter_code
_entity_poly.pdbx_strand_id
1 'polypeptide(L)'
;EGSKVRDDLGKLPAYFTKRLNDIRKMRKQAKRGKRRFDHVFQRHADYFISMGENALHRLSLSDYEGLTARAAAEKSFCHHDYTHHNILVDGGSVIVTNFDYCCYELRTYDVANLIRRKMRRSGWDISKAAMICEAYSRISPLSTGEMEIIRIMLEFPQKFWRVANRYYNSRRSWSEKIFLGRLEEVINETRPLETFLKAYDRVFL
;
A
#
# COMPACT_ATOMS: atom_id res chain seq x y z
N GLU A 1 24.82 -14.39 11.34
CA GLU A 1 24.95 -14.85 9.94
C GLU A 1 23.62 -15.45 9.50
N GLY A 2 23.02 -15.02 8.38
CA GLY A 2 21.78 -15.62 7.89
C GLY A 2 20.73 -14.67 7.28
N SER A 3 20.86 -13.36 7.42
CA SER A 3 19.97 -12.44 6.69
C SER A 3 20.44 -12.30 5.25
N LYS A 4 19.67 -12.85 4.30
CA LYS A 4 19.89 -12.62 2.87
C LYS A 4 19.60 -11.14 2.59
N VAL A 5 20.54 -10.45 1.96
CA VAL A 5 20.31 -9.08 1.46
C VAL A 5 19.07 -9.10 0.57
N ARG A 6 18.08 -8.30 0.95
CA ARG A 6 16.86 -8.08 0.18
C ARG A 6 16.95 -6.70 -0.45
N ASP A 7 16.50 -6.63 -1.68
CA ASP A 7 16.48 -5.41 -2.47
C ASP A 7 15.17 -5.40 -3.25
N ASP A 8 14.28 -4.48 -2.91
CA ASP A 8 13.01 -4.24 -3.61
C ASP A 8 13.00 -2.91 -4.38
N LEU A 9 14.12 -2.20 -4.37
CA LEU A 9 14.26 -0.90 -5.00
C LEU A 9 14.00 -0.99 -6.51
N GLY A 10 13.21 -0.04 -7.04
CA GLY A 10 12.82 -0.02 -8.45
C GLY A 10 11.76 -1.04 -8.85
N LYS A 11 11.32 -1.94 -7.96
CA LYS A 11 10.40 -3.04 -8.33
C LYS A 11 8.92 -2.68 -8.25
N LEU A 12 8.58 -1.46 -7.78
CA LEU A 12 7.18 -1.04 -7.61
C LEU A 12 6.33 -1.18 -8.90
N PRO A 13 6.79 -0.77 -10.10
CA PRO A 13 6.03 -0.94 -11.34
C PRO A 13 5.74 -2.41 -11.66
N ALA A 14 6.74 -3.29 -11.48
CA ALA A 14 6.58 -4.72 -11.70
C ALA A 14 5.59 -5.35 -10.71
N TYR A 15 5.67 -4.95 -9.43
CA TYR A 15 4.73 -5.41 -8.40
C TYR A 15 3.30 -4.94 -8.68
N PHE A 16 3.10 -3.67 -9.04
CA PHE A 16 1.78 -3.14 -9.36
C PHE A 16 1.20 -3.82 -10.60
N THR A 17 2.00 -3.99 -11.65
CA THR A 17 1.59 -4.66 -12.89
C THR A 17 1.17 -6.11 -12.63
N LYS A 18 1.98 -6.87 -11.88
CA LYS A 18 1.66 -8.24 -11.50
C LYS A 18 0.34 -8.33 -10.74
N ARG A 19 0.17 -7.50 -9.70
CA ARG A 19 -1.04 -7.50 -8.86
C ARG A 19 -2.28 -7.09 -9.64
N LEU A 20 -2.17 -6.13 -10.56
CA LEU A 20 -3.28 -5.74 -11.44
C LEU A 20 -3.67 -6.88 -12.38
N ASN A 21 -2.68 -7.58 -12.95
CA ASN A 21 -2.93 -8.75 -13.79
C ASN A 21 -3.58 -9.91 -13.00
N ASP A 22 -3.19 -10.10 -11.73
CA ASP A 22 -3.86 -11.05 -10.84
C ASP A 22 -5.33 -10.67 -10.64
N ILE A 23 -5.66 -9.39 -10.39
CA ILE A 23 -7.05 -8.93 -10.27
C ILE A 23 -7.82 -9.26 -11.55
N ARG A 24 -7.27 -8.96 -12.73
CA ARG A 24 -7.90 -9.25 -14.02
C ARG A 24 -8.12 -10.77 -14.20
N LYS A 25 -7.17 -11.61 -13.78
CA LYS A 25 -7.31 -13.07 -13.80
C LYS A 25 -8.42 -13.55 -12.86
N MET A 26 -8.45 -13.05 -11.63
CA MET A 26 -9.49 -13.36 -10.64
C MET A 26 -10.87 -12.90 -11.11
N ARG A 27 -10.98 -11.77 -11.82
CA ARG A 27 -12.24 -11.33 -12.45
C ARG A 27 -12.76 -12.34 -13.48
N LYS A 28 -11.88 -12.94 -14.28
CA LYS A 28 -12.26 -14.02 -15.22
C LYS A 28 -12.70 -15.29 -14.47
N GLN A 29 -12.09 -15.60 -13.33
CA GLN A 29 -12.49 -16.73 -12.48
C GLN A 29 -13.86 -16.49 -11.82
N ALA A 30 -14.08 -15.30 -11.25
CA ALA A 30 -15.32 -14.89 -10.60
C ALA A 30 -16.53 -15.02 -11.52
N LYS A 31 -16.39 -14.72 -12.82
CA LYS A 31 -17.46 -14.90 -13.84
C LYS A 31 -17.97 -16.34 -13.96
N ARG A 32 -17.14 -17.33 -13.60
CA ARG A 32 -17.51 -18.76 -13.60
C ARG A 32 -17.91 -19.25 -12.20
N GLY A 33 -17.63 -18.43 -11.19
CA GLY A 33 -17.96 -18.70 -9.80
C GLY A 33 -19.45 -18.46 -9.53
N LYS A 34 -19.95 -19.10 -8.47
CA LYS A 34 -21.36 -19.04 -8.04
C LYS A 34 -21.49 -18.66 -6.56
N ARG A 35 -20.37 -18.35 -5.91
CA ARG A 35 -20.32 -18.02 -4.49
C ARG A 35 -20.67 -16.56 -4.29
N ARG A 36 -21.14 -16.19 -3.09
CA ARG A 36 -21.49 -14.80 -2.80
C ARG A 36 -20.27 -13.88 -2.95
N PHE A 37 -19.09 -14.38 -2.58
CA PHE A 37 -17.84 -13.68 -2.81
C PHE A 37 -17.63 -13.34 -4.30
N ASP A 38 -17.85 -14.28 -5.21
CA ASP A 38 -17.64 -14.08 -6.66
C ASP A 38 -18.52 -12.96 -7.20
N HIS A 39 -19.80 -12.95 -6.81
CA HIS A 39 -20.75 -11.92 -7.22
C HIS A 39 -20.36 -10.53 -6.71
N VAL A 40 -19.99 -10.41 -5.43
CA VAL A 40 -19.54 -9.13 -4.86
C VAL A 40 -18.23 -8.69 -5.50
N PHE A 41 -17.26 -9.60 -5.66
CA PHE A 41 -15.99 -9.29 -6.31
C PHE A 41 -16.21 -8.79 -7.75
N GLN A 42 -17.02 -9.49 -8.54
CA GLN A 42 -17.29 -9.12 -9.94
C GLN A 42 -17.89 -7.72 -10.06
N ARG A 43 -18.82 -7.35 -9.17
CA ARG A 43 -19.46 -6.02 -9.17
C ARG A 43 -18.48 -4.86 -8.96
N HIS A 44 -17.39 -5.10 -8.23
CA HIS A 44 -16.43 -4.06 -7.85
C HIS A 44 -15.07 -4.18 -8.55
N ALA A 45 -14.78 -5.29 -9.20
CA ALA A 45 -13.47 -5.55 -9.81
C ALA A 45 -13.06 -4.48 -10.83
N ASP A 46 -13.99 -3.97 -11.64
CA ASP A 46 -13.70 -2.95 -12.65
C ASP A 46 -13.23 -1.63 -12.04
N TYR A 47 -13.90 -1.18 -10.97
CA TYR A 47 -13.51 0.00 -10.23
C TYR A 47 -12.06 -0.10 -9.72
N PHE A 48 -11.71 -1.22 -9.08
CA PHE A 48 -10.37 -1.43 -8.56
C PHE A 48 -9.32 -1.67 -9.67
N ILE A 49 -9.70 -2.22 -10.82
CA ILE A 49 -8.82 -2.32 -11.99
C ILE A 49 -8.47 -0.91 -12.48
N SER A 50 -9.46 -0.03 -12.67
CA SER A 50 -9.23 1.36 -13.10
C SER A 50 -8.38 2.14 -12.09
N MET A 51 -8.61 1.94 -10.78
CA MET A 51 -7.74 2.52 -9.73
C MET A 51 -6.29 2.06 -9.84
N GLY A 52 -6.06 0.76 -10.12
CA GLY A 52 -4.71 0.22 -10.33
C GLY A 52 -4.06 0.69 -11.63
N GLU A 53 -4.84 0.85 -12.71
CA GLU A 53 -4.38 1.41 -13.99
C GLU A 53 -3.95 2.87 -13.82
N ASN A 54 -4.75 3.69 -13.13
CA ASN A 54 -4.42 5.08 -12.83
C ASN A 54 -3.14 5.19 -11.99
N ALA A 55 -3.00 4.36 -10.94
CA ALA A 55 -1.79 4.35 -10.12
C ALA A 55 -0.54 3.97 -10.93
N LEU A 56 -0.63 2.98 -11.83
CA LEU A 56 0.47 2.62 -12.74
C LEU A 56 0.80 3.74 -13.73
N HIS A 57 -0.23 4.38 -14.29
CA HIS A 57 -0.03 5.49 -15.22
C HIS A 57 0.67 6.67 -14.52
N ARG A 58 0.21 7.07 -13.33
CA ARG A 58 0.87 8.11 -12.53
C ARG A 58 2.30 7.74 -12.16
N LEU A 59 2.54 6.46 -11.82
CA LEU A 59 3.90 5.96 -11.57
C LEU A 59 4.81 6.07 -12.80
N SER A 60 4.27 5.88 -14.01
CA SER A 60 5.05 6.01 -15.24
C SER A 60 5.38 7.45 -15.62
N LEU A 61 4.65 8.43 -15.06
CA LEU A 61 4.87 9.86 -15.31
C LEU A 61 5.71 10.53 -14.20
N SER A 62 5.95 9.86 -13.08
CA SER A 62 6.64 10.42 -11.93
C SER A 62 8.16 10.24 -12.00
N ASP A 63 8.90 10.92 -11.11
CA ASP A 63 10.35 10.76 -10.93
C ASP A 63 10.73 9.46 -10.19
N TYR A 64 9.96 8.38 -10.32
CA TYR A 64 10.22 7.14 -9.57
C TYR A 64 11.62 6.57 -9.86
N GLU A 65 12.01 6.52 -11.13
CA GLU A 65 13.33 5.99 -11.53
C GLU A 65 14.46 6.85 -10.97
N GLY A 66 14.38 8.17 -11.09
CA GLY A 66 15.38 9.10 -10.53
C GLY A 66 15.46 9.03 -9.01
N LEU A 67 14.32 8.92 -8.32
CA LEU A 67 14.28 8.69 -6.87
C LEU A 67 14.94 7.36 -6.47
N THR A 68 14.68 6.28 -7.21
CA THR A 68 15.30 4.98 -6.92
C THR A 68 16.80 4.99 -7.15
N ALA A 69 17.29 5.68 -8.18
CA ALA A 69 18.74 5.81 -8.43
C ALA A 69 19.44 6.55 -7.30
N ARG A 70 18.83 7.62 -6.76
CA ARG A 70 19.35 8.36 -5.60
C ARG A 70 19.37 7.49 -4.34
N ALA A 71 18.27 6.82 -4.04
CA ALA A 71 18.18 5.90 -2.91
C ALA A 71 19.21 4.75 -2.98
N ALA A 72 19.50 4.25 -4.18
CA ALA A 72 20.53 3.23 -4.41
C ALA A 72 21.93 3.75 -4.06
N ALA A 73 22.26 4.99 -4.46
CA ALA A 73 23.54 5.62 -4.16
C ALA A 73 23.70 5.89 -2.65
N GLU A 74 22.62 6.30 -1.98
CA GLU A 74 22.57 6.53 -0.53
C GLU A 74 22.54 5.22 0.28
N LYS A 75 22.28 4.08 -0.37
CA LYS A 75 22.07 2.77 0.26
C LYS A 75 20.99 2.82 1.34
N SER A 76 19.93 3.60 1.11
CA SER A 76 18.80 3.70 2.03
C SER A 76 18.00 2.42 2.05
N PHE A 77 17.47 2.04 3.22
CA PHE A 77 16.64 0.85 3.37
C PHE A 77 15.37 1.17 4.17
N CYS A 78 14.33 0.38 3.94
CA CYS A 78 13.11 0.41 4.74
C CYS A 78 13.07 -0.78 5.69
N HIS A 79 12.30 -0.63 6.77
CA HIS A 79 11.99 -1.69 7.72
C HIS A 79 11.03 -2.75 7.14
N HIS A 80 10.12 -2.35 6.25
CA HIS A 80 9.08 -3.18 5.63
C HIS A 80 8.00 -3.76 6.55
N ASP A 81 8.19 -3.66 7.86
CA ASP A 81 7.23 -4.07 8.88
C ASP A 81 7.12 -3.03 10.02
N TYR A 82 7.15 -1.74 9.68
CA TYR A 82 7.09 -0.66 10.67
C TYR A 82 5.69 -0.56 11.32
N THR A 83 5.40 -1.42 12.30
CA THR A 83 4.11 -1.49 13.01
C THR A 83 4.28 -1.17 14.49
N HIS A 84 3.19 -0.81 15.18
CA HIS A 84 3.21 -0.56 16.63
C HIS A 84 3.72 -1.73 17.49
N HIS A 85 3.71 -2.98 16.98
CA HIS A 85 4.29 -4.12 17.70
C HIS A 85 5.83 -4.12 17.66
N ASN A 86 6.41 -3.46 16.66
CA ASN A 86 7.85 -3.33 16.44
C ASN A 86 8.37 -1.97 16.92
N ILE A 87 7.56 -1.19 17.64
CA ILE A 87 7.92 0.13 18.19
C ILE A 87 7.68 0.07 19.69
N LEU A 88 8.77 0.13 20.46
CA LEU A 88 8.74 0.19 21.92
C LEU A 88 8.93 1.64 22.34
N VAL A 89 8.08 2.10 23.25
CA VAL A 89 8.17 3.44 23.83
C VAL A 89 8.44 3.28 25.33
N ASP A 90 9.58 3.76 25.78
CA ASP A 90 9.99 3.69 27.18
C ASP A 90 10.61 5.03 27.61
N GLY A 91 10.01 5.67 28.62
CA GLY A 91 10.54 6.92 29.19
C GLY A 91 10.78 8.06 28.20
N GLY A 92 10.07 8.09 27.07
CA GLY A 92 10.29 9.07 25.98
C GLY A 92 11.30 8.65 24.91
N SER A 93 11.97 7.50 25.09
CA SER A 93 12.79 6.87 24.05
C SER A 93 11.92 5.99 23.16
N VAL A 94 12.23 5.99 21.86
CA VAL A 94 11.57 5.13 20.87
C VAL A 94 12.59 4.14 20.33
N ILE A 95 12.32 2.85 20.52
CA ILE A 95 13.16 1.75 20.04
C ILE A 95 12.39 0.99 18.95
N VAL A 96 13.00 0.84 17.79
CA VAL A 96 12.45 0.07 16.67
C VAL A 96 13.12 -1.31 16.66
N THR A 97 12.34 -2.37 16.53
CA THR A 97 12.81 -3.77 16.62
C THR A 97 12.36 -4.60 15.41
N ASN A 98 12.83 -5.84 15.28
CA ASN A 98 12.39 -6.80 14.25
C ASN A 98 12.69 -6.38 12.79
N PHE A 99 13.99 -6.25 12.48
CA PHE A 99 14.48 -5.89 11.14
C PHE A 99 14.58 -7.07 10.16
N ASP A 100 13.97 -8.23 10.45
CA ASP A 100 14.05 -9.44 9.60
C ASP A 100 13.50 -9.26 8.18
N TYR A 101 12.69 -8.21 7.97
CA TYR A 101 12.12 -7.85 6.69
C TYR A 101 12.75 -6.64 6.02
N CYS A 102 13.77 -6.02 6.63
CA CYS A 102 14.36 -4.83 6.05
C CYS A 102 14.99 -5.13 4.68
N CYS A 103 14.91 -4.16 3.78
CA CYS A 103 15.46 -4.27 2.45
C CYS A 103 15.74 -2.90 1.85
N TYR A 104 16.62 -2.85 0.83
CA TYR A 104 16.78 -1.66 0.01
C TYR A 104 15.46 -1.34 -0.68
N GLU A 105 14.95 -0.14 -0.45
CA GLU A 105 13.67 0.34 -0.94
C GLU A 105 13.61 1.86 -0.78
N LEU A 106 12.73 2.51 -1.53
CA LEU A 106 12.43 3.92 -1.37
C LEU A 106 11.79 4.18 0.01
N ARG A 107 12.31 5.16 0.77
CA ARG A 107 11.80 5.50 2.11
C ARG A 107 10.29 5.83 2.15
N THR A 108 9.73 6.24 1.01
CA THR A 108 8.29 6.45 0.82
C THR A 108 7.47 5.19 1.12
N TYR A 109 8.05 3.99 1.02
CA TYR A 109 7.38 2.73 1.30
C TYR A 109 6.89 2.65 2.74
N ASP A 110 7.77 2.87 3.73
CA ASP A 110 7.38 2.81 5.14
C ASP A 110 6.44 3.96 5.51
N VAL A 111 6.69 5.17 4.98
CA VAL A 111 5.82 6.35 5.21
C VAL A 111 4.42 6.10 4.68
N ALA A 112 4.27 5.65 3.43
CA ALA A 112 2.97 5.33 2.83
C ALA A 112 2.25 4.21 3.60
N ASN A 113 2.97 3.19 4.05
CA ASN A 113 2.38 2.11 4.85
C ASN A 113 1.96 2.59 6.25
N LEU A 114 2.71 3.48 6.89
CA LEU A 114 2.34 4.12 8.16
C LEU A 114 1.06 4.96 8.00
N ILE A 115 1.02 5.85 7.00
CA ILE A 115 -0.17 6.66 6.68
C ILE A 115 -1.37 5.74 6.42
N ARG A 116 -1.25 4.75 5.54
CA ARG A 116 -2.34 3.83 5.20
C ARG A 116 -2.91 3.11 6.42
N ARG A 117 -2.04 2.71 7.37
CA ARG A 117 -2.47 2.07 8.63
C ARG A 117 -3.16 3.07 9.56
N LYS A 118 -2.63 4.29 9.66
CA LYS A 118 -3.21 5.33 10.51
C LYS A 118 -4.59 5.77 10.00
N MET A 119 -4.75 6.03 8.70
CA MET A 119 -6.00 6.52 8.10
C MET A 119 -7.20 5.60 8.38
N ARG A 120 -7.00 4.28 8.31
CA ARG A 120 -8.04 3.28 8.64
C ARG A 120 -8.50 3.33 10.10
N ARG A 121 -7.69 3.87 11.01
CA ARG A 121 -8.01 4.01 12.44
C ARG A 121 -8.43 5.42 12.83
N SER A 122 -8.32 6.39 11.92
CA SER A 122 -8.58 7.81 12.20
C SER A 122 -9.68 8.40 11.32
N GLY A 123 -10.54 7.56 10.73
CA GLY A 123 -11.62 8.04 9.85
C GLY A 123 -11.11 8.78 8.62
N TRP A 124 -9.89 8.47 8.14
CA TRP A 124 -9.28 9.10 6.97
C TRP A 124 -9.03 10.61 7.10
N ASP A 125 -8.81 11.10 8.32
CA ASP A 125 -8.45 12.48 8.61
C ASP A 125 -7.08 12.88 8.03
N ILE A 126 -7.11 13.81 7.06
CA ILE A 126 -5.93 14.34 6.36
C ILE A 126 -4.93 15.02 7.30
N SER A 127 -5.39 15.63 8.40
CA SER A 127 -4.50 16.29 9.37
C SER A 127 -3.54 15.30 10.04
N LYS A 128 -3.96 14.02 10.19
CA LYS A 128 -3.10 12.96 10.73
C LYS A 128 -2.04 12.52 9.73
N ALA A 129 -2.32 12.56 8.42
CA ALA A 129 -1.32 12.31 7.40
C ALA A 129 -0.32 13.46 7.33
N ALA A 130 -0.79 14.72 7.41
CA ALA A 130 0.06 15.91 7.49
C ALA A 130 1.01 15.84 8.68
N MET A 131 0.51 15.52 9.87
CA MET A 131 1.34 15.34 11.06
C MET A 131 2.44 14.28 10.88
N ILE A 132 2.14 13.15 10.22
CA ILE A 132 3.15 12.11 9.93
C ILE A 132 4.21 12.66 8.97
N CYS A 133 3.78 13.27 7.87
CA CYS A 133 4.68 13.84 6.87
C CYS A 133 5.55 14.96 7.45
N GLU A 134 4.98 15.88 8.23
CA GLU A 134 5.70 16.96 8.90
C GLU A 134 6.72 16.42 9.90
N ALA A 135 6.32 15.45 10.74
CA ALA A 135 7.22 14.86 11.71
C ALA A 135 8.41 14.16 11.05
N TYR A 136 8.18 13.46 9.93
CA TYR A 136 9.23 12.85 9.14
C TYR A 136 10.13 13.91 8.48
N SER A 137 9.52 14.90 7.82
CA SER A 137 10.22 15.95 7.09
C SER A 137 11.06 16.88 7.97
N ARG A 138 10.77 17.00 9.28
CA ARG A 138 11.63 17.72 10.23
C ARG A 138 13.04 17.14 10.34
N ILE A 139 13.19 15.83 10.13
CA ILE A 139 14.48 15.15 10.19
C ILE A 139 15.01 14.88 8.79
N SER A 140 14.14 14.47 7.87
CA SER A 140 14.50 14.11 6.51
C SER A 140 13.42 14.60 5.53
N PRO A 141 13.56 15.82 4.99
CA PRO A 141 12.54 16.47 4.17
C PRO A 141 12.08 15.60 3.01
N LEU A 142 10.76 15.37 2.89
CA LEU A 142 10.16 14.69 1.75
C LEU A 142 10.01 15.67 0.59
N SER A 143 10.57 15.32 -0.56
CA SER A 143 10.38 16.09 -1.80
C SER A 143 8.97 15.91 -2.38
N THR A 144 8.55 16.82 -3.26
CA THR A 144 7.27 16.70 -3.98
C THR A 144 7.16 15.39 -4.76
N GLY A 145 8.25 14.94 -5.40
CA GLY A 145 8.27 13.64 -6.08
C GLY A 145 8.03 12.47 -5.13
N GLU A 146 8.56 12.53 -3.91
CA GLU A 146 8.31 11.49 -2.90
C GLU A 146 6.89 11.53 -2.35
N MET A 147 6.30 12.72 -2.18
CA MET A 147 4.88 12.87 -1.88
C MET A 147 4.01 12.27 -2.99
N GLU A 148 4.40 12.47 -4.26
CA GLU A 148 3.71 11.85 -5.38
C GLU A 148 3.79 10.31 -5.33
N ILE A 149 4.96 9.74 -5.03
CA ILE A 149 5.10 8.28 -4.85
C ILE A 149 4.23 7.79 -3.68
N ILE A 150 4.22 8.49 -2.54
CA ILE A 150 3.36 8.16 -1.39
C ILE A 150 1.89 8.14 -1.82
N ARG A 151 1.44 9.18 -2.55
CA ARG A 151 0.08 9.28 -3.11
C ARG A 151 -0.23 8.06 -3.99
N ILE A 152 0.64 7.74 -4.95
CA ILE A 152 0.48 6.60 -5.88
C ILE A 152 0.39 5.28 -5.10
N MET A 153 1.22 5.12 -4.08
CA MET A 153 1.17 3.93 -3.22
C MET A 153 -0.14 3.85 -2.44
N LEU A 154 -0.67 4.97 -1.93
CA LEU A 154 -1.95 5.03 -1.21
C LEU A 154 -3.14 4.72 -2.13
N GLU A 155 -3.06 5.13 -3.40
CA GLU A 155 -4.04 4.86 -4.45
C GLU A 155 -4.17 3.38 -4.78
N PHE A 156 -3.03 2.70 -4.96
CA PHE A 156 -3.03 1.36 -5.52
C PHE A 156 -3.89 0.40 -4.67
N PRO A 157 -4.75 -0.45 -5.28
CA PRO A 157 -5.76 -1.26 -4.59
C PRO A 157 -5.18 -2.50 -3.91
N GLN A 158 -4.13 -2.31 -3.10
CA GLN A 158 -3.35 -3.36 -2.45
C GLN A 158 -4.20 -4.25 -1.53
N LYS A 159 -5.11 -3.65 -0.75
CA LYS A 159 -5.97 -4.40 0.18
C LYS A 159 -6.97 -5.27 -0.59
N PHE A 160 -7.56 -4.75 -1.66
CA PHE A 160 -8.47 -5.47 -2.54
C PHE A 160 -7.77 -6.67 -3.18
N TRP A 161 -6.62 -6.45 -3.82
CA TRP A 161 -5.81 -7.53 -4.39
C TRP A 161 -5.48 -8.58 -3.33
N ARG A 162 -5.02 -8.19 -2.13
CA ARG A 162 -4.62 -9.13 -1.08
C ARG A 162 -5.78 -10.01 -0.60
N VAL A 163 -6.97 -9.43 -0.41
CA VAL A 163 -8.17 -10.19 0.03
C VAL A 163 -8.59 -11.18 -1.06
N ALA A 164 -8.69 -10.72 -2.31
CA ALA A 164 -9.09 -11.55 -3.44
C ALA A 164 -8.05 -12.64 -3.75
N ASN A 165 -6.77 -12.28 -3.80
CA ASN A 165 -5.68 -13.21 -4.06
C ASN A 165 -5.62 -14.32 -3.01
N ARG A 166 -5.87 -13.98 -1.74
CA ARG A 166 -5.96 -14.99 -0.69
C ARG A 166 -7.20 -15.85 -0.85
N TYR A 167 -8.36 -15.30 -1.20
CA TYR A 167 -9.57 -16.09 -1.44
C TYR A 167 -9.40 -17.10 -2.59
N TYR A 168 -8.94 -16.64 -3.76
CA TYR A 168 -8.85 -17.48 -4.96
C TYR A 168 -7.67 -18.46 -4.96
N ASN A 169 -6.59 -18.20 -4.21
CA ASN A 169 -5.41 -19.05 -4.16
C ASN A 169 -5.20 -19.83 -2.84
N SER A 170 -6.06 -19.67 -1.83
CA SER A 170 -5.97 -20.47 -0.60
C SER A 170 -6.64 -21.84 -0.77
N ARG A 171 -6.13 -22.85 -0.06
CA ARG A 171 -6.79 -24.16 0.05
C ARG A 171 -8.16 -24.00 0.73
N ARG A 172 -9.15 -24.78 0.27
CA ARG A 172 -10.61 -24.67 0.48
C ARG A 172 -11.14 -24.66 1.93
N SER A 173 -10.31 -24.65 2.97
CA SER A 173 -10.74 -24.76 4.38
C SER A 173 -11.12 -23.44 5.06
N TRP A 174 -10.95 -22.28 4.40
CA TRP A 174 -11.34 -21.00 4.99
C TRP A 174 -12.81 -20.69 4.73
N SER A 175 -13.50 -20.18 5.75
CA SER A 175 -14.91 -19.83 5.60
C SER A 175 -15.08 -18.64 4.66
N GLU A 176 -15.90 -18.82 3.62
CA GLU A 176 -16.27 -17.79 2.65
C GLU A 176 -16.77 -16.51 3.34
N LYS A 177 -17.49 -16.66 4.46
CA LYS A 177 -17.99 -15.57 5.29
C LYS A 177 -16.87 -14.61 5.76
N ILE A 178 -15.70 -15.13 6.16
CA ILE A 178 -14.58 -14.28 6.61
C ILE A 178 -14.03 -13.46 5.45
N PHE A 179 -13.81 -14.07 4.28
CA PHE A 179 -13.28 -13.35 3.13
C PHE A 179 -14.27 -12.36 2.55
N LEU A 180 -15.56 -12.71 2.55
CA LEU A 180 -16.62 -11.80 2.15
C LEU A 180 -16.67 -10.57 3.05
N GLY A 181 -16.63 -10.75 4.38
CA GLY A 181 -16.59 -9.61 5.31
C GLY A 181 -15.36 -8.73 5.10
N ARG A 182 -14.18 -9.33 4.85
CA ARG A 182 -12.96 -8.58 4.49
C ARG A 182 -13.10 -7.83 3.17
N LEU A 183 -13.77 -8.42 2.18
CA LEU A 183 -13.99 -7.78 0.88
C LEU A 183 -14.95 -6.59 1.01
N GLU A 184 -16.06 -6.77 1.75
CA GLU A 184 -17.02 -5.71 2.07
C GLU A 184 -16.34 -4.56 2.83
N GLU A 185 -15.42 -4.85 3.76
CA GLU A 185 -14.59 -3.83 4.44
C GLU A 185 -13.74 -3.02 3.43
N VAL A 186 -13.10 -3.66 2.45
CA VAL A 186 -12.35 -2.93 1.41
C VAL A 186 -13.27 -2.05 0.57
N ILE A 187 -14.45 -2.56 0.21
CA ILE A 187 -15.42 -1.82 -0.60
C ILE A 187 -15.94 -0.60 0.19
N ASN A 188 -16.24 -0.74 1.47
CA ASN A 188 -16.69 0.36 2.33
C ASN A 188 -15.62 1.43 2.55
N GLU A 189 -14.33 1.07 2.48
CA GLU A 189 -13.20 2.02 2.53
C GLU A 189 -13.06 2.89 1.27
N THR A 190 -13.74 2.55 0.16
CA THR A 190 -13.55 3.21 -1.14
C THR A 190 -13.84 4.71 -1.13
N ARG A 191 -15.03 5.11 -0.68
CA ARG A 191 -15.42 6.54 -0.64
C ARG A 191 -14.55 7.35 0.33
N PRO A 192 -14.27 6.88 1.57
CA PRO A 192 -13.32 7.55 2.44
C PRO A 192 -11.92 7.72 1.82
N LEU A 193 -11.40 6.68 1.15
CA LEU A 193 -10.12 6.74 0.43
C LEU A 193 -10.16 7.81 -0.67
N GLU A 194 -11.19 7.84 -1.51
CA GLU A 194 -11.32 8.85 -2.58
C GLU A 194 -11.33 10.29 -2.03
N THR A 195 -12.10 10.54 -0.97
CA THR A 195 -12.14 11.85 -0.30
C THR A 195 -10.77 12.21 0.27
N PHE A 196 -10.11 11.24 0.90
CA PHE A 196 -8.77 11.43 1.44
C PHE A 196 -7.74 11.72 0.34
N LEU A 197 -7.76 11.01 -0.79
CA LEU A 197 -6.82 11.24 -1.89
C LEU A 197 -7.01 12.62 -2.51
N LYS A 198 -8.25 13.11 -2.65
CA LYS A 198 -8.51 14.50 -3.09
C LYS A 198 -7.98 15.54 -2.10
N ALA A 199 -8.13 15.28 -0.80
CA ALA A 199 -7.58 16.14 0.23
C ALA A 199 -6.03 16.08 0.26
N TYR A 200 -5.46 14.90 0.04
CA TYR A 200 -4.02 14.68 -0.08
C TYR A 200 -3.45 15.51 -1.21
N ASP A 201 -4.05 15.43 -2.41
CA ASP A 201 -3.62 16.19 -3.56
C ASP A 201 -3.59 17.69 -3.19
N ARG A 202 -4.66 18.26 -2.62
CA ARG A 202 -4.70 19.70 -2.22
C ARG A 202 -3.67 20.13 -1.17
N VAL A 203 -3.24 19.22 -0.30
CA VAL A 203 -2.37 19.54 0.85
C VAL A 203 -0.89 19.35 0.49
N PHE A 204 -0.57 18.41 -0.40
CA PHE A 204 0.82 18.01 -0.65
C PHE A 204 1.29 18.16 -2.10
N LEU A 205 0.39 18.34 -3.08
CA LEU A 205 0.69 18.35 -4.51
C LEU A 205 0.09 19.59 -5.22
#